data_AF-C0FNU1-F1
#
_entry.id   AF-C0FNU1-F1
#
_cell.length_a   1.000
_cell.length_b   1.000
_cell.length_c   1.000
_cell.angle_alpha   90.00
_cell.angle_beta   90.00
_cell.angle_gamma   90.00
#
_symmetry.space_group_name_H-M   'P 1'
#
loop_
_entity.id
_entity.type
_entity.pdbx_description
1 polymer ?
#
loop_
_entity_poly.entity_id
_entity_poly.type
_entity_poly.pdbx_seq_one_letter_code
_entity_poly.pdbx_strand_id
1 'polypeptide(L)' 'MIQYCKRCCLPSTKPHLSFDEEGICNACRNYENRKNVDWDERKKNY' A
#
# COMPACT_ATOMS: atom_id res chain seq x y z
N MET A 1 -7.61 21.29 -6.62
CA MET A 1 -6.37 20.72 -7.18
C MET A 1 -6.35 19.24 -6.85
N ILE A 2 -6.04 18.36 -7.80
CA ILE A 2 -6.00 16.91 -7.56
C ILE A 2 -4.63 16.57 -6.97
N GLN A 3 -4.60 15.81 -5.87
CA GLN A 3 -3.36 15.33 -5.28
C GLN A 3 -3.03 13.95 -5.84
N TYR A 4 -1.74 13.65 -5.99
CA TYR A 4 -1.26 12.36 -6.46
C TYR A 4 -0.35 11.74 -5.41
N CYS A 5 -0.40 10.41 -5.29
CA CYS A 5 0.50 9.69 -4.41
C CYS A 5 1.93 9.83 -4.93
N LYS A 6 2.85 10.29 -4.08
CA LYS A 6 4.26 10.46 -4.49
C LYS A 6 4.95 9.14 -4.86
N ARG A 7 4.39 7.98 -4.46
CA ARG A 7 4.96 6.64 -4.75
C ARG A 7 4.35 5.95 -5.96
N CYS A 8 3.04 6.01 -6.15
CA CYS A 8 2.34 5.22 -7.18
C CYS A 8 1.58 6.08 -8.20
N CYS A 9 1.69 7.41 -8.12
CA CYS A 9 1.03 8.35 -9.02
C CYS A 9 -0.51 8.21 -9.06
N LEU A 10 -1.10 7.56 -8.07
CA LEU A 10 -2.55 7.37 -8.00
C LEU A 10 -3.23 8.68 -7.54
N PRO A 11 -4.28 9.14 -8.24
CA PRO A 11 -4.95 10.40 -7.91
C PRO A 11 -5.82 10.27 -6.66
N SER A 12 -6.03 11.40 -5.98
CA SER A 12 -6.89 11.51 -4.81
C SER A 12 -8.38 11.38 -5.09
N THR A 13 -8.75 11.32 -6.36
CA THR A 13 -10.13 11.06 -6.81
C THR A 13 -10.48 9.56 -6.79
N LYS A 14 -9.51 8.66 -6.59
CA LYS A 14 -9.77 7.23 -6.44
C LYS A 14 -10.56 6.98 -5.14
N PRO A 15 -11.72 6.31 -5.21
CA PRO A 15 -12.52 6.03 -4.01
C PRO A 15 -11.73 5.17 -3.01
N HIS A 16 -11.96 5.43 -1.72
CA HIS A 16 -11.32 4.75 -0.58
C HIS A 16 -9.79 4.95 -0.47
N LEU A 17 -9.25 5.98 -1.13
CA LEU A 17 -7.85 6.36 -1.01
C LEU A 17 -7.71 7.48 0.03
N SER A 18 -6.82 7.27 1.00
CA SER A 18 -6.45 8.29 2.01
C SER A 18 -4.96 8.55 1.90
N PHE A 19 -4.56 9.81 2.08
CA PHE A 19 -3.16 10.23 2.05
C PHE A 19 -2.70 10.59 3.45
N ASP A 20 -1.45 10.29 3.76
CA ASP A 20 -0.78 10.79 4.95
C ASP A 20 -0.13 12.17 4.70
N GLU A 21 0.50 12.71 5.75
CA GLU A 21 1.20 14.01 5.72
C GLU A 21 2.37 14.04 4.74
N GLU A 22 2.95 12.89 4.40
CA GLU A 22 4.02 12.78 3.42
C GLU A 22 3.49 12.76 1.97
N GLY A 23 2.18 12.63 1.78
CA GLY A 23 1.54 12.51 0.47
C GLY A 23 1.57 11.09 -0.10
N ILE A 24 1.70 10.08 0.76
CA ILE A 24 1.65 8.65 0.41
C ILE A 24 0.26 8.10 0.69
N CYS A 25 -0.28 7.29 -0.23
CA CYS A 25 -1.60 6.71 -0.04
C CYS A 25 -1.59 5.50 0.90
N ASN A 26 -2.73 5.25 1.55
CA ASN A 26 -2.97 4.10 2.42
C ASN A 26 -2.65 2.75 1.75
N ALA A 27 -2.89 2.61 0.44
CA ALA A 27 -2.54 1.40 -0.31
C ALA A 27 -1.02 1.16 -0.38
N CYS A 28 -0.23 2.22 -0.57
CA CYS A 28 1.23 2.15 -0.52
C CYS A 28 1.71 1.83 0.90
N ARG A 29 1.14 2.47 1.94
CA ARG A 29 1.48 2.13 3.33
C ARG A 29 1.17 0.68 3.68
N ASN A 30 0.02 0.19 3.24
CA ASN A 30 -0.33 -1.22 3.42
C ASN A 30 0.62 -2.14 2.65
N TYR A 31 1.22 -1.68 1.54
CA TYR A 31 2.30 -2.42 0.89
C TYR A 31 3.56 -2.50 1.73
N GLU A 32 3.97 -1.41 2.34
CA GLU A 32 5.19 -1.42 3.16
C GLU A 32 5.03 -2.29 4.40
N ASN A 33 3.83 -2.30 4.97
CA ASN A 33 3.53 -3.05 6.20
C ASN A 33 3.18 -4.52 5.96
N ARG A 34 3.18 -5.04 4.71
CA ARG A 34 2.92 -6.48 4.53
C ARG A 34 4.08 -7.25 5.14
N LYS A 35 3.75 -8.17 6.05
CA LYS A 35 4.72 -9.15 6.55
C LYS A 35 5.25 -9.95 5.36
N ASN A 36 6.56 -10.21 5.37
CA ASN A 36 7.13 -11.15 4.44
C ASN A 36 6.46 -12.52 4.69
N VAL A 37 5.87 -13.09 3.65
CA VAL A 37 5.21 -14.38 3.75
C VAL A 37 6.27 -15.42 3.47
N ASP A 38 6.67 -16.15 4.51
CA ASP A 38 7.53 -17.33 4.36
C ASP A 38 6.70 -18.45 3.72
N TRP A 39 6.91 -18.68 2.43
CA TRP A 39 6.22 -19.73 1.68
C TRP A 39 6.78 -21.12 2.00
N ASP A 40 8.02 -21.22 2.46
CA ASP A 40 8.63 -22.48 2.90
C ASP A 40 7.99 -22.96 4.21
N GLU A 41 7.71 -22.05 5.14
CA GLU A 41 6.95 -22.34 6.37
C GLU A 41 5.51 -22.80 6.04
N ARG A 42 4.82 -22.11 5.11
CA ARG A 42 3.46 -22.50 4.69
C ARG A 42 3.42 -23.88 4.04
N LYS A 43 4.45 -24.24 3.27
CA LYS A 43 4.52 -25.54 2.58
C LYS A 43 4.71 -26.72 3.53
N LYS A 44 5.39 -26.54 4.67
CA LYS A 44 5.63 -27.61 5.66
C LYS A 44 4.36 -28.09 6.38
N ASN A 45 3.26 -27.34 6.32
CA ASN A 45 1.98 -27.71 6.95
C ASN A 45 0.99 -28.40 6.00
N TYR A 46 1.44 -28.81 4.80
CA TYR A 46 0.69 -29.65 3.86
C TYR A 46 1.38 -30.99 3.70
#